data_AF-A0A1G7NUF3-F1
#
_entry.id   AF-A0A1G7NUF3-F1
#
_cell.length_a   1.000
_cell.length_b   1.000
_cell.length_c   1.000
_cell.angle_alpha   90.00
_cell.angle_beta   90.00
_cell.angle_gamma   90.00
#
_symmetry.space_group_name_H-M   'P 1'
#
loop_
_entity.id
_entity.type
_entity.pdbx_description
1 polymer ?
#
loop_
_entity_poly.entity_id
_entity_poly.type
_entity_poly.pdbx_seq_one_letter_code
_entity_poly.pdbx_strand_id
1 'polypeptide(L)'
;MLTGSDGVVGVTALYRNLASALLKAGITGNPLSYTPHVTLLYDDITAAPAAVTPIEWPVRELLLLHSHIGQARPYNILARWPL
;
A
#
# COMPACT_ATOMS: atom_id res chain seq x y z
N MET A 1 9.88 -0.78 -8.20
CA MET A 1 8.45 -0.75 -7.80
C MET A 1 7.63 -0.12 -8.93
N LEU A 2 6.32 -0.37 -8.96
CA LEU A 2 5.37 0.37 -9.80
C LEU A 2 4.79 1.55 -9.00
N THR A 3 4.62 2.71 -9.62
CA THR A 3 4.05 3.93 -8.98
C THR A 3 2.93 4.53 -9.81
N GLY A 4 2.13 5.42 -9.22
CA GLY A 4 1.05 6.13 -9.91
C GLY A 4 1.15 7.65 -9.80
N SER A 5 0.35 8.34 -10.61
CA SER A 5 0.24 9.81 -10.68
C SER A 5 -1.11 10.28 -10.10
N ASP A 6 -1.86 11.13 -10.78
CA ASP A 6 -3.12 11.72 -10.26
C ASP A 6 -4.17 10.66 -9.87
N GLY A 7 -4.14 9.49 -10.51
CA GLY A 7 -5.02 8.35 -10.17
C GLY A 7 -4.85 7.81 -8.74
N VAL A 8 -3.78 8.18 -8.02
CA VAL A 8 -3.51 7.70 -6.65
C VAL A 8 -3.85 8.72 -5.55
N VAL A 9 -4.52 9.83 -5.87
CA VAL A 9 -4.93 10.85 -4.88
C VAL A 9 -5.84 10.24 -3.80
N GLY A 10 -6.77 9.37 -4.18
CA GLY A 10 -7.68 8.71 -3.24
C GLY A 10 -6.95 7.85 -2.20
N VAL A 11 -6.00 7.01 -2.63
CA VAL A 11 -5.22 6.17 -1.71
C VAL A 11 -4.27 7.02 -0.84
N THR A 12 -3.73 8.11 -1.38
CA THR A 12 -2.91 9.05 -0.60
C THR A 12 -3.72 9.70 0.53
N ALA A 13 -4.95 10.12 0.26
CA ALA A 13 -5.85 10.67 1.28
C ALA A 13 -6.25 9.62 2.32
N LEU A 14 -6.59 8.40 1.88
CA LEU A 14 -6.89 7.28 2.76
C LEU A 14 -5.72 6.97 3.70
N TYR A 15 -4.50 6.87 3.16
CA TYR A 15 -3.29 6.59 3.93
C TYR A 15 -3.08 7.63 5.04
N ARG A 16 -3.14 8.92 4.71
CA ARG A 16 -2.95 10.01 5.68
C ARG A 16 -3.99 9.96 6.80
N ASN A 17 -5.26 9.73 6.46
CA ASN A 17 -6.33 9.63 7.45
C ASN A 17 -6.14 8.41 8.37
N LEU A 18 -5.74 7.27 7.79
CA LEU A 18 -5.45 6.05 8.53
C LEU A 18 -4.24 6.24 9.46
N ALA A 19 -3.13 6.81 8.98
CA ALA A 19 -1.95 7.09 9.78
C ALA A 19 -2.28 7.99 10.99
N SER A 20 -3.12 9.02 10.78
CA SER A 20 -3.60 9.88 11.86
C SER A 20 -4.47 9.12 12.87
N ALA A 21 -5.37 8.26 12.40
CA ALA A 21 -6.23 7.45 13.27
C ALA A 21 -5.42 6.43 14.09
N LEU A 22 -4.45 5.76 13.46
CA LEU A 22 -3.53 4.84 14.13
C LEU A 22 -2.72 5.55 15.21
N LEU A 23 -2.18 6.74 14.92
CA LEU A 23 -1.46 7.54 15.90
C LEU A 23 -2.33 7.88 17.12
N LYS A 24 -3.59 8.29 16.89
CA LYS A 24 -4.55 8.58 17.98
C LYS A 24 -4.89 7.33 18.80
N ALA A 25 -4.85 6.15 18.18
CA ALA A 25 -5.03 4.87 18.85
C ALA A 25 -3.75 4.34 19.54
N GLY A 26 -2.66 5.12 19.54
CA GLY A 26 -1.38 4.72 20.16
C GLY A 26 -0.49 3.84 19.28
N ILE A 27 -0.86 3.62 18.01
CA ILE A 27 -0.08 2.85 17.06
C ILE A 27 0.85 3.81 16.30
N THR A 28 2.14 3.76 16.62
CA THR A 28 3.16 4.66 16.08
C THR A 28 3.97 4.00 14.95
N GLY A 29 4.84 4.76 14.29
CA GLY A 29 5.75 4.26 13.24
C GLY A 29 5.25 4.41 11.79
N ASN A 30 4.03 4.90 11.60
CA ASN A 30 3.52 5.21 10.26
C ASN A 30 3.90 6.64 9.85
N PRO A 31 4.66 6.85 8.75
CA PRO A 31 4.93 8.20 8.26
C PRO A 31 3.62 8.89 7.81
N LEU A 32 3.62 10.23 7.79
CA LEU A 32 2.47 11.00 7.30
C LEU A 32 2.44 11.10 5.76
N SER A 33 3.59 10.91 5.13
CA SER A 33 3.74 10.83 3.67
C SER A 33 3.95 9.39 3.25
N TYR A 34 3.40 9.05 2.09
CA TYR A 34 3.49 7.74 1.47
C TYR A 34 3.53 7.93 -0.04
N THR A 35 4.40 7.17 -0.69
CA THR A 35 4.42 7.03 -2.15
C THR A 35 3.68 5.74 -2.49
N PRO A 36 2.46 5.79 -3.03
CA PRO A 36 1.73 4.60 -3.44
C PRO A 36 2.51 3.78 -4.44
N HIS A 37 2.78 2.52 -4.09
CA HIS A 37 3.54 1.62 -4.93
C HIS A 37 3.15 0.16 -4.78
N VAL A 38 3.46 -0.61 -5.81
CA VAL A 38 3.45 -2.07 -5.78
C VAL A 38 4.88 -2.57 -5.93
N THR A 39 5.32 -3.36 -4.96
CA THR A 39 6.60 -4.07 -5.05
C THR A 39 6.48 -5.19 -6.07
N LEU A 40 7.37 -5.21 -7.06
CA LEU A 40 7.37 -6.19 -8.15
C LEU A 40 8.43 -7.28 -7.97
N LEU A 41 9.56 -6.93 -7.36
CA LEU A 41 10.72 -7.80 -7.19
C LEU A 41 11.44 -7.42 -5.89
N TYR A 42 11.90 -8.45 -5.18
CA TYR A 42 12.85 -8.33 -4.08
C TYR A 42 14.18 -8.87 -4.56
N ASP A 43 15.11 -7.97 -4.86
CA ASP A 43 16.46 -8.29 -5.31
C ASP A 43 17.37 -7.07 -5.07
N ASP A 44 18.68 -7.26 -5.15
CA ASP A 44 19.69 -6.20 -4.99
C ASP A 44 19.92 -5.42 -6.30
N ILE A 45 19.24 -5.80 -7.38
CA ILE A 45 19.35 -5.19 -8.70
C ILE A 45 18.43 -3.98 -8.80
N THR A 46 19.01 -2.81 -9.10
CA THR A 46 18.25 -1.59 -9.42
C THR A 46 18.04 -1.48 -10.92
N ALA A 47 16.78 -1.51 -11.37
CA ALA A 47 16.42 -1.20 -12.75
C ALA A 47 16.26 0.32 -12.95
N ALA A 48 16.64 0.82 -14.12
CA ALA A 48 16.35 2.20 -14.50
C ALA A 48 14.83 2.43 -14.58
N PRO A 49 14.31 3.59 -14.14
CA PRO A 49 12.90 3.92 -14.31
C PRO A 49 12.48 3.86 -15.76
N ALA A 50 11.36 3.18 -16.04
CA ALA A 50 10.79 3.06 -17.37
C ALA A 50 9.29 3.36 -17.30
N ALA A 51 8.79 4.14 -18.25
CA ALA A 51 7.37 4.33 -18.42
C ALA A 51 6.73 3.02 -18.92
N VAL A 52 5.52 2.74 -18.44
CA VAL A 52 4.71 1.59 -18.86
C VAL A 52 3.33 2.09 -19.28
N THR A 53 2.62 1.30 -20.08
CA THR A 53 1.20 1.55 -20.33
C THR A 53 0.45 1.59 -18.98
N PRO A 54 -0.42 2.59 -18.74
CA PRO A 54 -1.19 2.66 -17.51
C PRO A 54 -1.98 1.39 -17.25
N ILE A 55 -1.97 0.92 -15.99
CA ILE A 55 -2.81 -0.17 -15.52
C ILE A 55 -3.82 0.45 -14.57
N GLU A 56 -5.10 0.31 -14.91
CA GLU A 56 -6.19 0.99 -14.22
C GLU A 56 -7.23 -0.01 -13.74
N TRP A 57 -7.66 0.12 -12.49
CA TRP A 57 -8.76 -0.66 -11.94
C TRP A 57 -9.45 0.10 -10.81
N PRO A 58 -10.78 -0.08 -10.62
CA PRO A 58 -11.48 0.48 -9.48
C PRO A 58 -11.12 -0.28 -8.20
N VAL A 59 -10.77 0.44 -7.13
CA VAL A 59 -10.62 -0.13 -5.78
C VAL A 59 -12.00 -0.21 -5.13
N ARG A 60 -12.40 -1.40 -4.69
CA ARG A 60 -13.74 -1.65 -4.13
C ARG A 60 -13.74 -1.92 -2.63
N GLU A 61 -12.59 -2.21 -2.05
CA GLU A 61 -12.47 -2.56 -0.65
C GLU A 61 -11.07 -2.28 -0.12
N LEU A 62 -11.00 -2.04 1.18
CA LEU A 62 -9.78 -2.01 1.99
C LEU A 62 -9.74 -3.28 2.85
N LEU A 63 -8.58 -3.94 2.91
CA LEU A 63 -8.36 -5.14 3.71
C LEU A 63 -7.31 -4.88 4.79
N LEU A 64 -7.56 -5.35 6.02
CA LEU A 64 -6.52 -5.48 7.04
C LEU A 64 -5.92 -6.88 6.93
N LEU A 65 -4.62 -6.95 6.67
CA LEU A 65 -3.89 -8.19 6.48
C LEU A 65 -2.89 -8.44 7.61
N HIS A 66 -2.75 -9.70 8.01
CA HIS A 66 -1.65 -10.18 8.84
C HIS A 66 -0.63 -10.90 7.95
N SER A 67 0.60 -10.39 7.93
CA SER A 67 1.75 -10.97 7.24
C SER A 67 2.59 -11.84 8.18
N HIS A 68 2.87 -13.09 7.78
CA HIS A 68 3.75 -13.99 8.52
C HIS A 68 5.18 -13.91 7.95
N ILE A 69 5.94 -12.91 8.39
CA ILE A 69 7.28 -12.63 7.87
C ILE A 69 8.22 -13.82 8.10
N GLY A 70 8.95 -14.22 7.04
CA GLY A 70 9.93 -15.31 7.07
C GLY A 70 9.35 -16.72 7.05
N GLN A 71 8.03 -16.89 7.00
CA GLN A 71 7.38 -18.20 7.11
C GLN A 71 6.86 -18.76 5.78
N ALA A 72 7.05 -18.06 4.67
CA ALA A 72 6.51 -18.42 3.34
C ALA A 72 5.01 -18.79 3.38
N ARG A 73 4.24 -18.09 4.22
CA ARG A 73 2.79 -18.28 4.39
C ARG A 73 2.01 -17.21 3.64
N PRO A 74 0.77 -17.52 3.20
CA PRO A 74 -0.11 -16.51 2.62
C PRO A 74 -0.47 -15.42 3.64
N TYR A 75 -0.90 -14.27 3.14
CA TYR A 75 -1.50 -13.24 3.95
C TYR A 75 -2.84 -13.70 4.52
N ASN A 76 -3.08 -13.42 5.80
CA ASN A 76 -4.36 -13.70 6.44
C ASN A 76 -5.20 -12.43 6.48
N ILE A 77 -6.44 -12.49 5.97
CA ILE A 77 -7.39 -11.37 6.06
C ILE A 77 -7.96 -11.34 7.46
N LEU A 78 -7.81 -10.21 8.15
CA LEU A 78 -8.36 -9.97 9.48
C LEU A 78 -9.68 -9.19 9.43
N ALA A 79 -9.82 -8.26 8.48
CA ALA A 79 -11.03 -7.45 8.30
C ALA A 79 -11.14 -6.91 6.87
N ARG A 80 -12.37 -6.54 6.47
CA ARG A 80 -12.69 -5.95 5.16
C ARG A 80 -13.61 -4.75 5.34
N TRP A 81 -13.39 -3.70 4.57
CA TRP A 81 -14.27 -2.54 4.48
C TRP A 81 -14.56 -2.23 3.00
N PRO A 82 -15.82 -2.31 2.54
CA PRO A 82 -16.17 -1.86 1.19
C PRO A 82 -16.00 -0.34 1.05
N LEU A 83 -15.66 0.11 -0.16
CA LEU A 83 -15.47 1.52 -0.54
C LEU A 83 -16.57 2.02 -1.46
#